data_AF-A0A915AEN9-F1
#
_entry.id   AF-A0A915AEN9-F1
#
_cell.length_a   1.000
_cell.length_b   1.000
_cell.length_c   1.000
_cell.angle_alpha   90.00
_cell.angle_beta   90.00
_cell.angle_gamma   90.00
#
_symmetry.space_group_name_H-M   'P 1'
#
loop_
_entity.id
_entity.type
_entity.pdbx_description
1 polymer ?
#
loop_
_entity_poly.entity_id
_entity_poly.type
_entity_poly.pdbx_seq_one_letter_code
_entity_poly.pdbx_strand_id
1 'polypeptide(L)'
;ESRRRLLSGIRVKEFDTLMSTGHLEEAFAFAKDVSAETGRAYGQLELMRASLENGDMQLLHNVINMVQHKHDKNAALLDFGLALLENERNDHAARVFSTSGLHISSGKLEYFVKRELRLRKPDVLLMLFTNLSEGGRASTVDLNNLLMKLVGFYGSEGNDEGITRLQEAIKKASFPVNEELRKCIESNLEKVPQKRLIEDDSRAPSK
;
A
#
# COMPACT_ATOMS: atom_id res chain seq x y z
N GLU A 1 -13.56 -21.26 -20.38
CA GLU A 1 -12.85 -20.48 -19.34
C GLU A 1 -11.57 -19.79 -19.85
N SER A 2 -10.77 -20.45 -20.69
CA SER A 2 -9.50 -19.93 -21.23
C SER A 2 -9.63 -18.63 -22.04
N ARG A 3 -10.69 -18.46 -22.84
CA ARG A 3 -10.92 -17.24 -23.63
C ARG A 3 -11.15 -15.98 -22.76
N ARG A 4 -11.88 -16.10 -21.65
CA ARG A 4 -12.11 -14.98 -20.72
C ARG A 4 -10.81 -14.58 -20.00
N ARG A 5 -9.99 -15.56 -19.60
CA ARG A 5 -8.68 -15.30 -18.98
C ARG A 5 -7.69 -14.66 -19.97
N LEU A 6 -7.68 -15.12 -21.23
CA LEU A 6 -6.90 -14.50 -22.31
C LEU A 6 -7.31 -13.05 -22.56
N LEU A 7 -8.62 -12.78 -22.69
CA LEU A 7 -9.14 -11.42 -22.89
C LEU A 7 -8.82 -10.50 -21.71
N SER A 8 -8.92 -11.02 -20.47
CA SER A 8 -8.51 -10.28 -19.27
C SER A 8 -7.01 -9.95 -19.29
N GLY A 9 -6.16 -10.91 -19.68
CA GLY A 9 -4.70 -10.70 -19.77
C GLY A 9 -4.30 -9.70 -20.87
N ILE A 10 -5.00 -9.67 -22.00
CA ILE A 10 -4.77 -8.69 -23.06
C ILE A 10 -5.13 -7.28 -22.57
N ARG A 11 -6.28 -7.14 -21.92
CA ARG A 11 -6.76 -5.87 -21.36
C ARG A 11 -5.81 -5.28 -20.31
N VAL A 12 -5.25 -6.12 -19.43
CA VAL A 12 -4.25 -5.67 -18.45
C VAL A 12 -2.99 -5.14 -19.16
N LYS A 13 -2.49 -5.86 -20.17
CA LYS A 13 -1.31 -5.40 -20.93
C LYS A 13 -1.54 -4.09 -21.67
N GLU A 14 -2.73 -3.89 -22.22
CA GLU A 14 -3.10 -2.65 -22.90
C GLU A 14 -3.08 -1.46 -21.93
N PHE A 15 -3.73 -1.59 -20.78
CA PHE A 15 -3.68 -0.58 -19.73
C PHE A 15 -2.25 -0.28 -19.27
N ASP A 16 -1.46 -1.32 -18.98
CA ASP A 16 -0.06 -1.16 -18.56
C ASP A 16 0.80 -0.46 -19.62
N THR A 17 0.52 -0.71 -20.91
CA THR A 17 1.20 -0.04 -22.04
C THR A 17 0.84 1.44 -22.09
N LEU A 18 -0.44 1.79 -21.98
CA LEU A 18 -0.88 3.19 -21.96
C LEU A 18 -0.28 3.95 -20.76
N MET A 19 -0.28 3.33 -19.58
CA MET A 19 0.32 3.89 -18.37
C MET A 19 1.83 4.12 -18.52
N SER A 20 2.58 3.12 -19.01
CA SER A 20 4.04 3.20 -19.13
C SER A 20 4.52 4.13 -20.24
N THR A 21 3.69 4.40 -21.24
CA THR A 21 3.99 5.33 -22.35
C THR A 21 3.47 6.75 -22.11
N GLY A 22 2.82 7.01 -20.97
CA GLY A 22 2.33 8.34 -20.58
C GLY A 22 1.02 8.77 -21.24
N HIS A 23 0.32 7.88 -21.93
CA HIS A 23 -0.99 8.16 -22.55
C HIS A 23 -2.11 8.09 -21.51
N LEU A 24 -2.07 8.98 -20.51
CA LEU A 24 -2.90 8.88 -19.31
C LEU A 24 -4.40 9.12 -19.57
N GLU A 25 -4.75 9.98 -20.52
CA GLU A 25 -6.15 10.21 -20.90
C GLU A 25 -6.77 8.95 -21.52
N GLU A 26 -6.02 8.28 -22.40
CA GLU A 26 -6.42 7.03 -23.03
C GLU A 26 -6.49 5.89 -22.01
N ALA A 27 -5.51 5.81 -21.09
CA ALA A 27 -5.54 4.88 -19.98
C ALA A 27 -6.76 5.09 -19.09
N PHE A 28 -7.16 6.34 -18.84
CA PHE A 28 -8.37 6.67 -18.09
C PHE A 28 -9.65 6.29 -18.85
N ALA A 29 -9.72 6.56 -20.15
CA ALA A 29 -10.86 6.14 -20.98
C ALA A 29 -11.04 4.61 -20.94
N PHE A 30 -9.94 3.88 -21.13
CA PHE A 30 -9.92 2.42 -21.00
C PHE A 30 -10.38 1.96 -19.60
N ALA A 31 -9.83 2.57 -18.54
CA ALA A 31 -10.19 2.23 -17.17
C ALA A 31 -11.67 2.49 -16.87
N LYS A 32 -12.25 3.55 -17.42
CA LYS A 32 -13.67 3.88 -17.29
C LYS A 32 -14.55 2.81 -17.94
N ASP A 33 -14.19 2.33 -19.12
CA ASP A 33 -14.93 1.27 -19.81
C ASP A 33 -14.88 -0.06 -19.04
N VAL A 34 -13.69 -0.48 -18.59
CA VAL A 34 -13.54 -1.67 -17.75
C VAL A 34 -14.30 -1.51 -16.43
N SER A 35 -14.33 -0.31 -15.86
CA SER A 35 -15.09 -0.02 -14.65
C SER A 35 -16.60 -0.05 -14.88
N ALA A 36 -17.07 0.31 -16.07
CA ALA A 36 -18.47 0.19 -16.47
C ALA A 36 -18.88 -1.29 -16.56
N GLU A 37 -18.04 -2.13 -17.16
CA GLU A 37 -18.32 -3.56 -17.33
C GLU A 37 -18.25 -4.35 -16.01
N THR A 38 -17.27 -4.05 -15.15
CA THR A 38 -17.00 -4.85 -13.93
C THR A 38 -17.74 -4.34 -12.69
N GLY A 39 -18.25 -3.11 -12.73
CA GLY A 39 -18.84 -2.45 -11.57
C GLY A 39 -17.82 -2.08 -10.48
N ARG A 40 -16.51 -2.15 -10.77
CA ARG A 40 -15.43 -1.76 -9.84
C ARG A 40 -14.60 -0.66 -10.47
N ALA A 41 -14.07 0.25 -9.65
CA ALA A 41 -13.06 1.17 -10.16
C ALA A 41 -11.80 0.38 -10.53
N TYR A 42 -11.44 0.38 -11.81
CA TYR A 42 -10.26 -0.28 -12.35
C TYR A 42 -9.12 0.73 -12.54
N GLY A 43 -7.88 0.32 -12.25
CA GLY A 43 -6.68 1.14 -12.47
C GLY A 43 -6.60 2.45 -11.68
N GLN A 44 -7.48 2.63 -10.69
CA GLN A 44 -7.69 3.90 -10.01
C GLN A 44 -6.45 4.36 -9.23
N LEU A 45 -5.73 3.45 -8.57
CA LEU A 45 -4.52 3.81 -7.81
C LEU A 45 -3.38 4.17 -8.76
N GLU A 46 -3.20 3.40 -9.82
CA GLU A 46 -2.18 3.65 -10.85
C GLU A 46 -2.41 5.01 -11.52
N LEU A 47 -3.65 5.33 -11.89
CA LEU A 47 -4.02 6.61 -12.48
C LEU A 47 -3.91 7.78 -11.50
N MET A 48 -4.36 7.62 -10.25
CA MET A 48 -4.21 8.67 -9.23
C MET A 48 -2.72 8.96 -8.97
N ARG A 49 -1.89 7.91 -8.87
CA ARG A 49 -0.44 8.05 -8.67
C ARG A 49 0.20 8.81 -9.83
N ALA A 50 -0.05 8.38 -11.07
CA ALA A 50 0.51 9.02 -12.26
C ALA A 50 0.02 10.47 -12.44
N SER A 51 -1.24 10.74 -12.10
CA SER A 51 -1.79 12.10 -12.13
C SER A 51 -1.07 13.02 -11.13
N LEU A 52 -0.76 12.52 -9.92
CA LEU A 52 -0.02 13.25 -8.90
C LEU A 52 1.46 13.48 -9.27
N GLU A 53 2.09 12.49 -9.93
CA GLU A 53 3.46 12.56 -10.44
C GLU A 53 3.56 13.63 -11.55
N ASN A 54 2.58 13.68 -12.46
CA ASN A 54 2.55 14.63 -13.58
C ASN A 54 1.91 15.98 -13.27
N GLY A 55 1.33 16.16 -12.08
CA GLY A 55 0.61 17.37 -11.71
C GLY A 55 -0.71 17.57 -12.46
N ASP A 56 -1.27 16.52 -13.07
CA ASP A 56 -2.54 16.57 -13.79
C ASP A 56 -3.72 16.48 -12.82
N MET A 57 -4.11 17.63 -12.28
CA MET A 57 -5.20 17.73 -11.32
C MET A 57 -6.58 17.45 -11.95
N GLN A 58 -6.71 17.65 -13.27
CA GLN A 58 -7.97 17.38 -13.97
C GLN A 58 -8.20 15.88 -14.08
N LEU A 59 -7.19 15.12 -14.50
CA LEU A 59 -7.25 13.66 -14.52
C LEU A 59 -7.44 13.09 -13.12
N LEU A 60 -6.69 13.59 -12.13
CA LEU A 60 -6.85 13.17 -10.74
C LEU A 60 -8.30 13.32 -10.26
N HIS A 61 -8.92 14.48 -10.53
CA HIS A 61 -10.31 14.73 -10.18
C HIS A 61 -11.27 13.78 -10.90
N ASN A 62 -11.03 13.49 -12.18
CA ASN A 62 -11.83 12.55 -12.96
C ASN A 62 -11.76 11.13 -12.39
N VAL A 63 -10.57 10.68 -11.97
CA VAL A 63 -10.37 9.36 -11.36
C VAL A 63 -11.05 9.29 -9.99
N ILE A 64 -10.94 10.33 -9.16
CA ILE A 64 -11.65 10.42 -7.88
C ILE A 64 -13.17 10.28 -8.10
N ASN A 65 -13.74 11.03 -9.05
CA ASN A 65 -15.16 10.97 -9.36
C ASN A 65 -15.59 9.58 -9.86
N MET A 66 -14.75 8.92 -10.66
CA MET A 66 -15.00 7.54 -11.08
C MET A 66 -15.10 6.59 -9.88
N VAL A 67 -14.17 6.68 -8.91
CA VAL A 67 -14.22 5.86 -7.70
C VAL A 67 -15.46 6.17 -6.87
N GLN A 68 -15.80 7.45 -6.68
CA GLN A 68 -17.00 7.87 -5.95
C GLN A 68 -18.28 7.32 -6.58
N HIS A 69 -18.37 7.31 -7.90
CA HIS A 69 -19.53 6.82 -8.61
C HIS A 69 -19.66 5.29 -8.57
N LYS A 70 -18.53 4.56 -8.60
CA LYS A 70 -18.53 3.08 -8.55
C LYS A 70 -18.65 2.52 -7.14
N HIS A 71 -18.19 3.27 -6.15
CA HIS A 71 -18.18 2.87 -4.75
C HIS A 71 -18.85 3.98 -3.94
N ASP A 72 -18.08 4.79 -3.23
CA ASP A 72 -18.57 5.91 -2.45
C ASP A 72 -17.44 6.92 -2.18
N LYS A 73 -17.79 8.02 -1.51
CA LYS A 73 -16.84 9.06 -1.11
C LYS A 73 -15.73 8.56 -0.19
N ASN A 74 -16.04 7.65 0.72
CA ASN A 74 -15.08 7.12 1.68
C ASN A 74 -14.01 6.28 0.97
N ALA A 75 -14.42 5.40 0.04
CA ALA A 75 -13.54 4.61 -0.80
C ALA A 75 -12.61 5.50 -1.65
N ALA A 76 -13.14 6.58 -2.24
CA ALA A 76 -12.35 7.52 -3.04
C ALA A 76 -11.31 8.26 -2.20
N LEU A 77 -11.67 8.69 -0.98
CA LEU A 77 -10.72 9.33 -0.06
C LEU A 77 -9.61 8.37 0.39
N LEU A 78 -9.94 7.10 0.65
CA LEU A 78 -8.94 6.09 1.00
C LEU A 78 -7.96 5.81 -0.15
N ASP A 79 -8.46 5.67 -1.38
CA ASP A 79 -7.61 5.46 -2.56
C ASP A 79 -6.73 6.69 -2.81
N PHE A 80 -7.30 7.89 -2.70
CA PHE A 80 -6.57 9.13 -2.85
C PHE A 80 -5.50 9.32 -1.76
N GLY A 81 -5.84 9.04 -0.50
CA GLY A 81 -4.89 9.06 0.61
C GLY A 81 -3.72 8.12 0.40
N LEU A 82 -3.98 6.90 -0.10
CA LEU A 82 -2.90 5.96 -0.43
C LEU A 82 -2.03 6.45 -1.60
N ALA A 83 -2.64 6.97 -2.67
CA ALA A 83 -1.89 7.51 -3.81
C ALA A 83 -1.00 8.71 -3.44
N LEU A 84 -1.44 9.53 -2.47
CA LEU A 84 -0.62 10.60 -1.89
C LEU A 84 0.59 10.05 -1.12
N LEU A 85 0.39 8.99 -0.32
CA LEU A 85 1.49 8.30 0.36
C LEU A 85 2.48 7.68 -0.63
N GLU A 86 1.99 7.08 -1.72
CA GLU A 86 2.86 6.56 -2.79
C GLU A 86 3.68 7.66 -3.51
N ASN A 87 3.24 8.91 -3.42
CA ASN A 87 3.88 10.10 -3.99
C ASN A 87 4.67 10.91 -2.95
N GLU A 88 4.90 10.37 -1.75
CA GLU A 88 5.62 11.03 -0.64
C GLU A 88 4.95 12.35 -0.18
N ARG A 89 3.66 12.55 -0.50
CA ARG A 89 2.88 13.75 -0.10
C ARG A 89 2.24 13.53 1.27
N ASN A 90 3.07 13.22 2.27
CA ASN A 90 2.65 12.73 3.59
C ASN A 90 1.71 13.68 4.33
N ASP A 91 1.98 14.98 4.32
CA ASP A 91 1.14 15.98 5.00
C ASP A 91 -0.27 16.07 4.37
N HIS A 92 -0.35 15.90 3.05
CA HIS A 92 -1.63 15.92 2.34
C HIS A 92 -2.41 14.64 2.62
N ALA A 93 -1.73 13.48 2.61
CA ALA A 93 -2.33 12.21 3.00
C ALA A 93 -2.89 12.27 4.42
N ALA A 94 -2.13 12.83 5.38
CA ALA A 94 -2.58 12.98 6.76
C ALA A 94 -3.86 13.82 6.88
N ARG A 95 -3.98 14.91 6.11
CA ARG A 95 -5.22 15.70 6.05
C ARG A 95 -6.40 14.91 5.50
N VAL A 96 -6.18 14.09 4.46
CA VAL A 96 -7.21 13.22 3.90
C VAL A 96 -7.66 12.19 4.94
N PHE A 97 -6.73 11.49 5.59
CA PHE A 97 -7.04 10.50 6.63
C PHE A 97 -7.69 11.14 7.86
N SER A 98 -7.43 12.41 8.13
CA SER A 98 -8.06 13.18 9.21
C SER A 98 -9.55 13.48 8.99
N THR A 99 -10.10 13.21 7.80
CA THR A 99 -11.51 13.47 7.47
C THR A 99 -12.44 12.76 8.45
N SER A 100 -13.39 13.50 9.02
CA SER A 100 -14.37 12.95 9.96
C SER A 100 -15.24 11.86 9.30
N GLY A 101 -15.45 10.76 10.02
CA GLY A 101 -16.22 9.61 9.54
C GLY A 101 -15.48 8.71 8.54
N LEU A 102 -14.24 9.02 8.18
CA LEU A 102 -13.42 8.15 7.34
C LEU A 102 -13.13 6.85 8.10
N HIS A 103 -13.43 5.71 7.46
CA HIS A 103 -13.17 4.39 8.03
C HIS A 103 -12.77 3.43 6.91
N ILE A 104 -11.79 2.57 7.18
CA ILE A 104 -11.39 1.53 6.24
C ILE A 104 -11.97 0.18 6.67
N SER A 105 -12.57 -0.53 5.72
CA SER A 105 -13.01 -1.90 5.94
C SER A 105 -11.83 -2.87 5.86
N SER A 106 -11.94 -4.01 6.56
CA SER A 106 -10.90 -5.06 6.56
C SER A 106 -10.56 -5.51 5.14
N GLY A 107 -11.55 -5.65 4.27
CA GLY A 107 -11.34 -6.06 2.86
C GLY A 107 -10.56 -5.03 2.04
N LYS A 108 -10.78 -3.72 2.28
CA LYS A 108 -10.04 -2.67 1.58
C LYS A 108 -8.61 -2.53 2.12
N LEU A 109 -8.42 -2.66 3.44
CA LEU A 109 -7.08 -2.67 4.01
C LEU A 109 -6.26 -3.86 3.51
N GLU A 110 -6.84 -5.06 3.49
CA GLU A 110 -6.19 -6.27 2.98
C GLU A 110 -5.82 -6.13 1.49
N TYR A 111 -6.66 -5.45 0.69
CA TYR A 111 -6.34 -5.12 -0.70
C TYR A 111 -5.11 -4.19 -0.80
N PHE A 112 -5.05 -3.12 0.00
CA PHE A 112 -3.90 -2.22 0.04
C PHE A 112 -2.62 -2.95 0.47
N VAL A 113 -2.68 -3.73 1.56
CA VAL A 113 -1.54 -4.51 2.07
C VAL A 113 -0.99 -5.45 0.99
N LYS A 114 -1.85 -6.25 0.35
CA LYS A 114 -1.42 -7.16 -0.72
C LYS A 114 -0.82 -6.42 -1.91
N ARG A 115 -1.40 -5.28 -2.30
CA ARG A 115 -0.91 -4.48 -3.44
C ARG A 115 0.47 -3.92 -3.15
N GLU A 116 0.64 -3.21 -2.04
CA GLU A 116 1.91 -2.53 -1.73
C GLU A 116 3.05 -3.51 -1.47
N LEU A 117 2.79 -4.66 -0.82
CA LEU A 117 3.81 -5.69 -0.66
C LEU A 117 4.26 -6.29 -2.00
N ARG A 118 3.32 -6.48 -2.95
CA ARG A 118 3.67 -6.91 -4.31
C ARG A 118 4.48 -5.85 -5.07
N LEU A 119 4.20 -4.58 -4.83
CA LEU A 119 4.97 -3.45 -5.37
C LEU A 119 6.28 -3.18 -4.61
N ARG A 120 6.55 -3.95 -3.55
CA ARG A 120 7.70 -3.77 -2.63
C ARG A 120 7.76 -2.34 -2.08
N LYS A 121 6.62 -1.80 -1.67
CA LYS A 121 6.47 -0.49 -1.02
C LYS A 121 6.01 -0.63 0.45
N PRO A 122 6.76 -1.34 1.32
CA PRO A 122 6.35 -1.52 2.71
C PRO A 122 6.28 -0.20 3.49
N ASP A 123 7.09 0.80 3.15
CA ASP A 123 7.08 2.10 3.81
C ASP A 123 5.75 2.84 3.63
N VAL A 124 5.08 2.68 2.47
CA VAL A 124 3.73 3.21 2.24
C VAL A 124 2.72 2.61 3.23
N LEU A 125 2.84 1.30 3.51
CA LEU A 125 1.98 0.64 4.49
C LEU A 125 2.29 1.05 5.93
N LEU A 126 3.56 1.32 6.25
CA LEU A 126 3.93 1.83 7.56
C LEU A 126 3.31 3.22 7.80
N MET A 127 3.37 4.10 6.79
CA MET A 127 2.71 5.41 6.86
C MET A 127 1.18 5.28 6.90
N LEU A 128 0.61 4.33 6.15
CA LEU A 128 -0.81 4.04 6.22
C LEU A 128 -1.23 3.62 7.63
N PHE A 129 -0.45 2.75 8.29
CA PHE A 129 -0.68 2.39 9.69
C PHE A 129 -0.70 3.62 10.60
N THR A 130 0.29 4.51 10.51
CA THR A 130 0.35 5.73 11.32
C THR A 130 -0.90 6.60 11.17
N ASN A 131 -1.43 6.69 9.94
CA ASN A 131 -2.64 7.49 9.67
C ASN A 131 -3.94 6.82 10.13
N LEU A 132 -3.98 5.48 10.16
CA LEU A 132 -5.17 4.72 10.54
C LEU A 132 -5.22 4.36 12.03
N SER A 133 -4.08 4.38 12.74
CA SER A 133 -4.01 4.02 14.16
C SER A 133 -4.74 5.00 15.08
N GLU A 134 -5.06 6.18 14.59
CA GLU A 134 -5.77 7.20 15.34
C GLU A 134 -7.29 7.17 15.06
N GLY A 135 -8.09 7.56 16.07
CA GLY A 135 -9.49 7.96 15.86
C GLY A 135 -10.44 6.85 15.43
N GLY A 136 -10.08 5.57 15.62
CA GLY A 136 -10.97 4.43 15.31
C GLY A 136 -11.21 4.22 13.81
N ARG A 137 -10.31 4.70 12.95
CA ARG A 137 -10.43 4.62 11.48
C ARG A 137 -10.29 3.21 10.93
N ALA A 138 -9.64 2.33 11.68
CA ALA A 138 -9.50 0.91 11.38
C ALA A 138 -9.66 0.10 12.68
N SER A 139 -10.01 -1.19 12.56
CA SER A 139 -10.06 -2.05 13.73
C SER A 139 -8.65 -2.39 14.24
N THR A 140 -8.49 -2.55 15.55
CA THR A 140 -7.23 -2.98 16.16
C THR A 140 -6.74 -4.30 15.60
N VAL A 141 -7.65 -5.23 15.28
CA VAL A 141 -7.32 -6.53 14.70
C VAL A 141 -6.73 -6.36 13.30
N ASP A 142 -7.36 -5.54 12.46
CA ASP A 142 -6.89 -5.28 11.09
C ASP A 142 -5.52 -4.59 11.07
N LEU A 143 -5.29 -3.65 11.99
CA LEU A 143 -3.99 -2.98 12.10
C LEU A 143 -2.90 -3.92 12.65
N ASN A 144 -3.21 -4.80 13.61
CA ASN A 144 -2.27 -5.84 14.04
C ASN A 144 -1.92 -6.78 12.87
N ASN A 145 -2.89 -7.15 12.02
CA ASN A 145 -2.65 -7.97 10.84
C ASN A 145 -1.75 -7.28 9.81
N LEU A 146 -1.97 -5.98 9.55
CA LEU A 146 -1.08 -5.18 8.71
C LEU A 146 0.36 -5.18 9.26
N LEU A 147 0.53 -4.91 10.56
CA LEU A 147 1.84 -4.88 11.21
C LEU A 147 2.54 -6.24 11.13
N MET A 148 1.81 -7.34 11.33
CA MET A 148 2.35 -8.70 11.17
C MET A 148 2.90 -8.94 9.77
N LYS A 149 2.20 -8.48 8.73
CA LYS A 149 2.67 -8.60 7.34
C LYS A 149 3.90 -7.75 7.09
N LEU A 150 3.96 -6.53 7.64
CA LEU A 150 5.13 -5.67 7.53
C LEU A 150 6.37 -6.25 8.20
N VAL A 151 6.25 -6.73 9.45
CA VAL A 151 7.36 -7.37 10.16
C VAL A 151 7.88 -8.59 9.41
N GLY A 152 6.98 -9.44 8.90
CA GLY A 152 7.35 -10.58 8.07
C GLY A 152 8.07 -10.19 6.78
N PHE A 153 7.58 -9.14 6.10
CA PHE A 153 8.20 -8.63 4.89
C PHE A 153 9.61 -8.09 5.16
N TYR A 154 9.76 -7.15 6.11
CA TYR A 154 11.07 -6.59 6.49
C TYR A 154 12.04 -7.68 6.95
N GLY A 155 11.59 -8.63 7.77
CA GLY A 155 12.42 -9.76 8.21
C GLY A 155 12.89 -10.63 7.05
N SER A 156 12.02 -10.89 6.06
CA SER A 156 12.41 -11.66 4.86
C SER A 156 13.44 -10.93 3.99
N GLU A 157 13.43 -9.59 3.98
CA GLU A 157 14.40 -8.76 3.28
C GLU A 157 15.68 -8.48 4.07
N GLY A 158 15.73 -8.87 5.36
CA GLY A 158 16.81 -8.47 6.27
C GLY A 158 16.84 -6.97 6.55
N ASN A 159 15.68 -6.30 6.44
CA ASN A 159 15.54 -4.86 6.63
C ASN A 159 15.29 -4.53 8.10
N ASP A 160 16.34 -4.60 8.90
CA ASP A 160 16.29 -4.37 10.35
C ASP A 160 15.82 -2.93 10.68
N GLU A 161 16.27 -1.95 9.89
CA GLU A 161 15.86 -0.55 10.04
C GLU A 161 14.35 -0.37 9.85
N GLY A 162 13.76 -1.10 8.89
CA GLY A 162 12.30 -1.16 8.70
C GLY A 162 11.58 -1.70 9.94
N ILE A 163 12.12 -2.72 10.61
CA ILE A 163 11.57 -3.26 11.85
C ILE A 163 11.68 -2.24 12.99
N THR A 164 12.82 -1.55 13.13
CA THR A 164 13.00 -0.50 14.13
C THR A 164 12.02 0.66 13.93
N ARG A 165 11.90 1.18 12.70
CA ARG A 165 10.92 2.24 12.36
C ARG A 165 9.49 1.81 12.66
N LEU A 166 9.14 0.55 12.40
CA LEU A 166 7.84 -0.01 12.75
C LEU A 166 7.60 -0.02 14.27
N GLN A 167 8.59 -0.43 15.08
CA GLN A 167 8.48 -0.38 16.54
C GLN A 167 8.29 1.04 17.07
N GLU A 168 9.03 2.01 16.51
CA GLU A 168 8.89 3.42 16.87
C GLU A 168 7.51 3.96 16.54
N ALA A 169 6.97 3.63 15.36
CA ALA A 169 5.63 4.02 14.96
C ALA A 169 4.55 3.45 15.91
N ILE A 170 4.67 2.17 16.29
CA ILE A 170 3.77 1.53 17.26
C ILE A 170 3.82 2.25 18.62
N LYS A 171 5.04 2.52 19.12
CA LYS A 171 5.25 3.23 20.39
C LYS A 171 4.67 4.63 20.34
N LYS A 172 4.92 5.38 19.28
CA LYS A 172 4.42 6.75 19.08
C LYS A 172 2.89 6.78 19.05
N ALA A 173 2.26 5.82 18.40
CA ALA A 173 0.81 5.69 18.35
C ALA A 173 0.20 5.13 19.65
N SER A 174 1.02 4.70 20.63
CA SER A 174 0.56 3.94 21.79
C SER A 174 -0.34 2.76 21.41
N PHE A 175 -0.04 2.13 20.27
CA PHE A 175 -0.93 1.16 19.65
C PHE A 175 -0.88 -0.19 20.37
N PRO A 176 -2.04 -0.79 20.74
CA PRO A 176 -2.06 -2.08 21.44
C PRO A 176 -1.66 -3.23 20.51
N VAL A 177 -0.47 -3.78 20.77
CA VAL A 177 0.06 -4.96 20.08
C VAL A 177 -0.37 -6.25 20.77
N ASN A 178 -0.77 -7.25 19.98
CA ASN A 178 -1.03 -8.59 20.50
C ASN A 178 0.27 -9.36 20.76
N GLU A 179 0.17 -10.47 21.50
CA GLU A 179 1.32 -11.29 21.89
C GLU A 179 2.03 -11.92 20.68
N GLU A 180 1.28 -12.27 19.64
CA GLU A 180 1.82 -12.85 18.41
C GLU A 180 2.74 -11.87 17.68
N LEU A 181 2.31 -10.61 17.53
CA LEU A 181 3.09 -9.54 16.91
C LEU A 181 4.33 -9.21 17.73
N ARG A 182 4.21 -9.17 19.07
CA ARG A 182 5.35 -8.96 19.96
C ARG A 182 6.45 -10.00 19.71
N LYS A 183 6.10 -11.29 19.75
CA LYS A 183 7.02 -12.40 19.49
C LYS A 183 7.61 -12.36 18.07
N CYS A 184 6.80 -11.98 17.09
CA CYS A 184 7.24 -11.88 15.70
C CYS A 184 8.33 -10.80 15.53
N ILE A 185 8.15 -9.64 16.17
CA ILE A 185 9.13 -8.55 16.16
C ILE A 185 10.42 -9.01 16.84
N GLU A 186 10.33 -9.60 18.04
CA GLU A 186 11.48 -10.09 18.81
C GLU A 186 12.28 -11.13 18.01
N SER A 187 11.62 -12.14 17.46
CA SER A 187 12.28 -13.22 16.70
C SER A 187 13.03 -12.72 15.45
N ASN A 188 12.54 -11.67 14.79
CA ASN A 188 13.23 -11.13 13.61
C ASN A 188 14.47 -10.30 14.01
N LEU A 189 14.46 -9.64 15.16
CA LEU A 189 15.62 -8.92 15.69
C LEU A 189 16.68 -9.86 16.30
N GLU A 190 16.26 -10.98 16.90
CA GLU A 190 17.20 -11.99 17.45
C GLU A 190 17.96 -12.78 16.38
N LYS A 191 17.49 -12.80 15.13
CA LYS A 191 18.22 -13.40 13.99
C LYS A 191 19.40 -12.53 13.53
N VAL A 192 19.49 -11.29 13.99
CA VAL A 192 20.49 -10.29 13.55
C VAL A 192 21.91 -10.60 14.04
N PRO A 193 22.16 -11.01 15.31
CA PRO A 193 23.51 -11.35 15.77
C PRO A 193 24.09 -12.57 15.04
N GLN A 194 23.26 -13.56 14.69
CA GLN A 194 23.73 -14.80 14.07
C GLN A 194 24.10 -14.65 12.59
N LYS A 195 23.42 -13.79 11.83
CA LYS A 195 23.78 -13.55 10.42
C LYS A 195 25.09 -12.77 10.26
N ARG A 196 25.35 -11.77 11.10
CA ARG A 196 26.60 -10.97 11.04
C ARG A 196 27.84 -11.80 11.38
N LEU A 197 27.72 -12.76 12.30
CA LEU A 197 28.82 -13.66 12.66
C LEU A 197 29.20 -14.63 11.53
N ILE A 198 28.26 -15.05 10.69
CA ILE A 198 28.51 -15.98 9.59
C ILE A 198 29.14 -15.27 8.38
N GLU A 199 28.77 -14.01 8.13
CA GLU A 199 29.36 -13.23 7.02
C GLU A 199 30.80 -12.76 7.31
N ASP A 200 31.15 -12.44 8.56
CA ASP A 200 32.52 -12.06 8.93
C ASP A 200 33.50 -13.26 8.91
N ASP A 201 33.06 -14.48 9.22
CA ASP A 201 33.90 -15.68 9.16
C ASP A 201 34.21 -16.14 7.71
N SER A 202 33.43 -15.68 6.73
CA SER A 202 33.62 -16.01 5.31
C SER A 202 34.64 -15.12 4.59
N ARG A 203 35.18 -14.09 5.27
CA ARG A 203 36.13 -13.11 4.71
C ARG A 203 37.57 -13.24 5.26
N ALA A 204 37.89 -14.31 5.97
CA ALA A 204 39.28 -14.56 6.36
C ALA A 204 40.13 -14.94 5.12
N PRO A 205 41.20 -14.19 4.80
CA PRO A 205 42.05 -14.52 3.66
C PRO A 205 42.83 -15.79 3.97
N SER A 206 42.73 -16.78 3.08
CA SER A 206 43.59 -17.96 3.08
C SER A 206 45.05 -17.50 2.98
N LYS A 207 45.83 -17.77 4.04
CA LYS A 207 47.29 -17.61 4.03
C LYS A 207 47.95 -18.62 3.11
#